data_AF-A0A5J4PUC6-F1
#
_entry.id   AF-A0A5J4PUC6-F1
#
_cell.length_a   1.000
_cell.length_b   1.000
_cell.length_c   1.000
_cell.angle_alpha   90.00
_cell.angle_beta   90.00
_cell.angle_gamma   90.00
#
_symmetry.space_group_name_H-M   'P 1'
#
loop_
_entity.id
_entity.type
_entity.pdbx_description
1 polymer ?
#
loop_
_entity_poly.entity_id
_entity_poly.type
_entity_poly.pdbx_seq_one_letter_code
_entity_poly.pdbx_strand_id
1 'polypeptide(L)'
;PDIKMVESKSLKLYLFSFRNHGAFHEDCVNMIMKDLIKLMNPRYIEVTGIFTPRGGISIYPYANYGRPGTKYEEMAQYRLMNRDL
;
A
#
# COMPACT_ATOMS: atom_id res chain seq x y z
N PRO A 1 8.14 -9.15 -4.71
CA PRO A 1 9.52 -8.59 -4.57
C PRO A 1 10.24 -8.63 -5.93
N ASP A 2 11.36 -7.91 -6.09
CA ASP A 2 12.30 -8.13 -7.20
C ASP A 2 13.61 -8.72 -6.68
N ILE A 3 14.45 -7.87 -6.11
CA ILE A 3 15.73 -8.25 -5.49
C ILE A 3 15.71 -7.97 -3.97
N LYS A 4 15.13 -6.84 -3.55
CA LYS A 4 15.04 -6.43 -2.14
C LYS A 4 13.72 -6.88 -1.51
N MET A 5 13.78 -7.18 -0.21
CA MET A 5 12.63 -7.49 0.65
C MET A 5 12.70 -6.65 1.92
N VAL A 6 11.57 -6.10 2.35
CA VAL A 6 11.44 -5.42 3.64
C VAL A 6 11.48 -6.46 4.76
N GLU A 7 12.20 -6.17 5.83
CA GLU A 7 12.30 -7.04 7.00
C GLU A 7 11.16 -6.73 7.99
N SER A 8 10.52 -7.78 8.51
CA SER A 8 9.27 -7.66 9.26
C SER A 8 9.35 -6.80 10.53
N LYS A 9 10.46 -6.85 11.28
CA LYS A 9 10.66 -6.02 12.48
C LYS A 9 10.76 -4.54 12.10
N SER A 10 11.50 -4.20 11.05
CA SER A 10 11.60 -2.82 10.56
C SER A 10 10.27 -2.29 10.03
N LEU A 11 9.50 -3.13 9.32
CA LEU A 11 8.14 -2.78 8.88
C LEU A 11 7.22 -2.49 10.07
N LYS A 12 7.28 -3.29 11.14
CA LYS A 12 6.52 -3.04 12.38
C LYS A 12 6.88 -1.68 12.98
N LEU A 13 8.18 -1.37 13.08
CA LEU A 13 8.64 -0.09 13.64
C LEU A 13 8.21 1.10 12.77
N TYR A 14 8.25 0.94 11.45
CA TYR A 14 7.73 1.92 10.49
C TYR A 14 6.23 2.15 10.68
N LEU A 15 5.41 1.10 10.81
CA LEU A 15 3.98 1.28 11.07
C LEU A 15 3.71 1.96 12.43
N PHE A 16 4.54 1.70 13.45
CA PHE A 16 4.44 2.39 14.73
C PHE A 16 4.75 3.88 14.66
N SER A 17 5.56 4.35 13.72
CA SER A 17 5.83 5.79 13.59
C SER A 17 4.60 6.59 13.16
N PHE A 18 3.57 5.95 12.61
CA PHE A 18 2.30 6.61 12.28
C PHE A 18 1.40 6.89 13.50
N ARG A 19 1.74 6.36 14.68
CA ARG A 19 0.88 6.45 15.88
C ARG A 19 0.50 7.88 16.26
N ASN A 20 1.43 8.81 16.10
CA ASN A 20 1.24 10.23 16.41
C ASN A 20 1.30 11.11 15.14
N HIS A 21 1.14 10.51 13.96
CA HIS A 21 1.15 11.20 12.67
C HIS A 21 -0.29 11.40 12.20
N GLY A 22 -0.73 12.64 12.08
CA GLY A 22 -2.06 12.97 11.56
C GLY A 22 -2.07 12.99 10.04
N ALA A 23 -2.83 12.07 9.42
CA ALA A 23 -3.08 12.04 7.99
C ALA A 23 -4.45 11.38 7.72
N PHE A 24 -5.02 11.63 6.53
CA PHE A 24 -6.20 10.91 6.08
C PHE A 24 -5.90 9.43 5.83
N HIS A 25 -6.92 8.57 5.86
CA HIS A 25 -6.75 7.12 5.71
C HIS A 25 -6.14 6.76 4.35
N GLU A 26 -6.56 7.48 3.31
CA GLU A 26 -6.10 7.38 1.93
C GLU A 26 -4.63 7.80 1.79
N ASP A 27 -4.23 8.89 2.46
CA ASP A 27 -2.87 9.39 2.46
C ASP A 27 -1.93 8.42 3.17
N CYS A 28 -2.32 7.87 4.32
CA CYS A 28 -1.56 6.84 5.04
C CYS A 28 -1.24 5.64 4.14
N VAL A 29 -2.25 5.12 3.44
CA VAL A 29 -2.08 3.95 2.54
C VAL A 29 -1.13 4.29 1.38
N ASN A 30 -1.27 5.47 0.78
CA ASN A 30 -0.37 5.91 -0.29
C ASN A 30 1.07 6.14 0.20
N MET A 31 1.26 6.72 1.38
CA MET A 31 2.59 6.92 1.98
C MET A 31 3.29 5.59 2.22
N ILE A 32 2.61 4.63 2.87
CA ILE A 32 3.14 3.28 3.12
C ILE A 32 3.58 2.64 1.80
N MET A 33 2.73 2.69 0.77
CA MET A 33 3.05 2.12 -0.53
C MET A 33 4.27 2.81 -1.17
N LYS A 34 4.32 4.15 -1.21
CA LYS A 34 5.42 4.92 -1.81
C LYS A 34 6.76 4.65 -1.13
N ASP A 35 6.78 4.59 0.20
CA ASP A 35 7.99 4.32 0.96
C ASP A 35 8.50 2.89 0.71
N LEU A 36 7.60 1.91 0.63
CA LEU A 36 7.94 0.53 0.29
C LEU A 36 8.41 0.36 -1.16
N ILE A 37 7.83 1.12 -2.11
CA ILE A 37 8.32 1.18 -3.50
C ILE A 37 9.75 1.71 -3.52
N LYS A 38 10.01 2.83 -2.84
CA LYS A 38 11.34 3.44 -2.76
C LYS A 38 12.37 2.50 -2.14
N LEU A 39 11.99 1.77 -1.08
CA LEU A 39 12.86 0.83 -0.38
C LEU A 39 13.21 -0.40 -1.23
N MET A 40 12.21 -1.00 -1.87
CA MET A 40 12.34 -2.34 -2.47
C MET A 40 12.44 -2.35 -4.00
N ASN A 41 12.00 -1.28 -4.68
CA ASN A 41 11.72 -1.26 -6.11
C ASN A 41 10.99 -2.55 -6.57
N PRO A 42 9.82 -2.87 -6.00
CA PRO A 42 9.17 -4.14 -6.23
C PRO A 42 8.68 -4.28 -7.68
N ARG A 43 8.50 -5.51 -8.13
CA ARG A 43 7.79 -5.82 -9.38
C ARG A 43 6.33 -5.37 -9.30
N TYR A 44 5.68 -5.74 -8.20
CA TYR A 44 4.29 -5.43 -7.86
C TYR A 44 4.16 -5.26 -6.34
N ILE A 45 3.28 -4.37 -5.90
CA ILE A 45 2.86 -4.23 -4.50
C ILE A 45 1.43 -3.66 -4.44
N GLU A 46 0.69 -4.02 -3.40
CA GLU A 46 -0.60 -3.42 -3.06
C GLU A 46 -0.69 -3.21 -1.54
N VAL A 47 -1.42 -2.17 -1.14
CA VAL A 47 -1.65 -1.82 0.26
C VAL A 47 -3.14 -1.52 0.43
N THR A 48 -3.79 -2.28 1.31
CA THR A 48 -5.19 -2.07 1.70
C THR A 48 -5.24 -1.61 3.16
N GLY A 49 -5.90 -0.49 3.41
CA GLY A 49 -6.25 -0.06 4.76
C GLY A 49 -7.64 -0.54 5.13
N ILE A 50 -7.79 -1.23 6.26
CA ILE A 50 -9.10 -1.62 6.80
C ILE A 50 -9.31 -0.83 8.09
N PHE A 51 -9.95 0.34 7.97
CA PHE A 51 -10.12 1.26 9.09
C PHE A 51 -11.45 1.02 9.81
N THR A 52 -11.42 1.17 11.14
CA THR A 52 -12.62 1.11 11.97
C THR A 52 -13.56 2.28 11.67
N PRO A 53 -14.89 2.09 11.79
CA PRO A 53 -15.85 3.15 11.49
C PRO A 53 -15.65 4.41 12.33
N ARG A 54 -15.90 5.58 11.74
CA ARG A 54 -16.10 6.86 12.43
C ARG A 54 -17.40 7.49 11.95
N GLY A 55 -18.26 7.90 12.89
CA GLY A 55 -19.59 8.40 12.54
C GLY A 55 -20.47 7.37 11.80
N GLY A 56 -20.24 6.07 12.01
CA GLY A 56 -20.98 4.99 11.34
C GLY A 56 -20.47 4.61 9.95
N ILE A 57 -19.43 5.27 9.43
CA ILE A 57 -18.88 5.01 8.09
C ILE A 57 -17.47 4.41 8.22
N SER A 58 -17.23 3.30 7.53
CA SER A 58 -15.91 2.70 7.35
C SER A 58 -15.29 3.14 6.03
N ILE A 59 -13.97 3.31 6.01
CA ILE A 59 -13.21 3.69 4.82
C ILE A 59 -12.16 2.61 4.56
N TYR A 60 -12.13 2.08 3.34
CA TYR A 60 -11.22 0.99 2.94
C TYR A 60 -10.35 1.38 1.73
N PRO A 61 -9.38 2.29 1.91
CA PRO A 61 -8.54 2.71 0.80
C PRO A 61 -7.72 1.52 0.30
N TYR A 62 -7.55 1.41 -1.02
CA TYR A 62 -6.39 0.69 -1.52
C TYR A 62 -5.68 1.40 -2.64
N ALA A 63 -4.40 1.10 -2.70
CA ALA A 63 -3.50 1.51 -3.73
C ALA A 63 -2.68 0.30 -4.15
N ASN A 64 -2.38 0.22 -5.43
CA ASN A 64 -1.45 -0.75 -5.98
C ASN A 64 -0.44 -0.07 -6.89
N TYR A 65 0.63 -0.80 -7.18
CA TYR A 65 1.68 -0.38 -8.08
C TYR A 65 2.24 -1.59 -8.80
N GLY A 66 2.35 -1.47 -10.11
CA GLY A 66 3.10 -2.36 -10.97
C GLY A 66 4.26 -1.61 -11.61
N ARG A 67 5.41 -2.26 -11.77
CA ARG A 67 6.57 -1.63 -12.43
C ARG A 67 6.20 -1.22 -13.87
N PRO A 68 6.38 0.06 -14.25
CA PRO A 68 6.00 0.56 -15.58
C PRO A 68 6.69 -0.17 -16.72
N GLY A 69 5.98 -0.35 -17.83
CA GLY A 69 6.47 -1.03 -19.04
C GLY A 69 6.67 -2.53 -18.87
N THR A 70 6.05 -3.14 -17.86
CA THR A 70 6.16 -4.58 -17.60
C THR A 70 4.79 -5.21 -17.41
N LYS A 71 4.70 -6.54 -17.49
CA LYS A 71 3.49 -7.30 -17.15
C LYS A 71 2.91 -7.02 -15.75
N TYR A 72 3.71 -6.44 -14.85
CA TYR A 72 3.23 -6.08 -13.51
C TYR A 72 2.38 -4.80 -13.51
N GLU A 73 2.58 -3.91 -14.48
CA GLU A 73 1.70 -2.76 -14.71
C GLU A 73 0.32 -3.23 -15.18
N GLU A 74 0.28 -4.15 -16.15
CA GLU A 74 -0.96 -4.81 -16.59
C GLU A 74 -1.64 -5.54 -15.42
N MET A 75 -0.87 -6.24 -14.58
CA MET A 75 -1.39 -6.87 -13.36
C MET A 75 -2.01 -5.85 -12.39
N ALA A 76 -1.38 -4.68 -12.21
CA ALA A 76 -1.92 -3.63 -11.34
C ALA A 76 -3.22 -3.05 -11.90
N GLN A 77 -3.28 -2.80 -13.21
CA GLN A 77 -4.51 -2.36 -13.87
C GLN A 77 -5.62 -3.41 -13.73
N TYR A 78 -5.31 -4.68 -14.03
CA TYR A 78 -6.26 -5.78 -13.89
C TYR A 78 -6.81 -5.91 -12.47
N ARG A 79 -5.93 -5.90 -11.45
CA ARG A 79 -6.36 -6.02 -10.04
C ARG A 79 -7.15 -4.81 -9.58
N LEU A 80 -6.83 -3.61 -10.07
CA LEU A 80 -7.61 -2.41 -9.77
C LEU A 80 -9.03 -2.50 -10.36
N MET A 81 -9.16 -2.96 -11.61
CA MET A 81 -10.46 -3.09 -12.29
C MET A 81 -11.34 -4.20 -11.71
N ASN A 82 -10.75 -5.24 -11.13
CA ASN A 82 -11.45 -6.42 -10.62
C ASN A 82 -11.41 -6.54 -9.10
N ARG A 83 -11.15 -5.45 -8.37
CA ARG A 83 -10.89 -5.52 -6.94
C ARG A 83 -12.08 -6.03 -6.11
N ASP A 84 -13.28 -5.60 -6.50
CA ASP A 84 -14.53 -5.84 -5.77
C ASP A 84 -15.60 -6.53 -6.64
N LEU A 85 -15.18 -7.11 -7.77
CA LEU A 85 -16.00 -7.99 -8.62
C LEU A 85 -15.89 -9.44 -8.13
#